data_AF-A0A7L4PVD6-F1
#
_entry.id   AF-A0A7L4PVD6-F1
#
_cell.length_a   1.000
_cell.length_b   1.000
_cell.length_c   1.000
_cell.angle_alpha   90.00
_cell.angle_beta   90.00
_cell.angle_gamma   90.00
#
_symmetry.space_group_name_H-M   'P 1'
#
loop_
_entity.id
_entity.type
_entity.pdbx_description
1 polymer ?
#
loop_
_entity_poly.entity_id
_entity_poly.type
_entity_poly.pdbx_seq_one_letter_code
_entity_poly.pdbx_strand_id
1 'polypeptide(L)'
;MPRRLSVPLLALLLAALVCPAAAAAGTGEGEAPDAMVVFYFTGISCTHCAQIDPVLFGEWRKAFPDLVIVEYEIQAHPENAYVQNVFADRYGTPRGSPLLVVSPYASFLGEAAILGDGYAALRALYDAPELRSPSFTLAHIDMAALYGSPTVWRNDTVLARTETGGDGLLLRRLLAQPDTAAVISRAGCIPVPPAAVPIAGGTVPFDQAAGIGSWIVRWNGTPADCSGIVPSQPDPGLPSPLPAPEVVPLATIVTLAAVDAINPCALAVLVVILTAVVARYPD
;
A
#
# COMPACT_ATOMS: atom_id res chain seq x y z
N MET A 1 71.39 -34.98 -48.12
CA MET A 1 70.50 -35.99 -47.50
C MET A 1 69.53 -35.29 -46.55
N PRO A 2 68.30 -35.79 -46.42
CA PRO A 2 67.10 -34.98 -46.19
C PRO A 2 66.73 -34.86 -44.71
N ARG A 3 65.98 -33.82 -44.34
CA ARG A 3 64.65 -34.01 -43.72
C ARG A 3 63.81 -32.74 -43.82
N ARG A 4 62.76 -32.89 -44.60
CA ARG A 4 61.62 -31.99 -44.75
C ARG A 4 60.89 -31.94 -43.40
N LEU A 5 60.63 -30.74 -42.88
CA LEU A 5 59.52 -30.53 -41.95
C LEU A 5 58.44 -29.74 -42.67
N SER A 6 57.29 -30.37 -42.72
CA SER A 6 56.07 -30.05 -43.44
C SER A 6 55.37 -28.82 -42.86
N VAL A 7 55.33 -27.75 -43.64
CA VAL A 7 54.36 -26.66 -43.57
C VAL A 7 53.10 -27.20 -44.27
N PRO A 8 52.06 -27.64 -43.53
CA PRO A 8 50.78 -26.96 -43.68
C PRO A 8 49.91 -27.11 -42.42
N LEU A 9 50.09 -26.26 -41.42
CA LEU A 9 49.09 -26.13 -40.35
C LEU A 9 48.96 -24.69 -39.86
N LEU A 10 49.22 -23.73 -40.75
CA LEU A 10 49.07 -22.29 -40.48
C LEU A 10 48.18 -21.60 -41.53
N ALA A 11 47.26 -22.36 -42.14
CA ALA A 11 46.34 -21.84 -43.15
C ALA A 11 44.88 -22.33 -42.96
N LEU A 12 44.55 -22.89 -41.78
CA LEU A 12 43.18 -23.34 -41.47
C LEU A 12 42.65 -22.78 -40.14
N LEU A 13 43.15 -21.61 -39.71
CA LEU A 13 42.74 -20.93 -38.48
C LEU A 13 42.46 -19.43 -38.70
N LEU A 14 42.18 -19.04 -39.94
CA LEU A 14 41.98 -17.64 -40.35
C LEU A 14 40.73 -17.41 -41.22
N ALA A 15 39.73 -18.29 -41.14
CA ALA A 15 38.50 -18.19 -41.94
C ALA A 15 37.20 -18.43 -41.13
N ALA A 16 37.21 -18.22 -39.81
CA ALA A 16 36.02 -18.41 -38.96
C ALA A 16 35.76 -17.26 -37.96
N LEU A 17 36.29 -16.05 -38.21
CA LEU A 17 36.02 -14.87 -37.38
C LEU A 17 35.56 -13.66 -38.20
N VAL A 18 34.56 -13.88 -39.05
CA VAL A 18 33.70 -12.78 -39.52
C VAL A 18 32.26 -13.20 -39.25
N CYS A 19 31.91 -13.27 -37.96
CA CYS A 19 30.52 -13.11 -37.56
C CYS A 19 30.20 -11.63 -37.72
N PRO A 20 29.30 -11.21 -38.62
CA PRO A 20 28.73 -9.89 -38.50
C PRO A 20 28.03 -9.86 -37.15
N ALA A 21 28.53 -9.03 -36.23
CA ALA A 21 27.80 -8.66 -35.04
C ALA A 21 26.52 -8.00 -35.54
N ALA A 22 25.44 -8.78 -35.64
CA ALA A 22 24.11 -8.24 -35.69
C ALA A 22 23.97 -7.42 -34.42
N ALA A 23 24.15 -6.11 -34.55
CA ALA A 23 23.74 -5.15 -33.54
C ALA A 23 22.25 -5.38 -33.37
N ALA A 24 21.88 -6.22 -32.42
CA ALA A 24 20.57 -6.17 -31.82
C ALA A 24 20.48 -4.79 -31.20
N ALA A 25 19.96 -3.84 -31.98
CA ALA A 25 19.32 -2.67 -31.45
C ALA A 25 18.14 -3.21 -30.63
N GLY A 26 18.43 -3.60 -29.39
CA GLY A 26 17.42 -3.66 -28.36
C GLY A 26 16.85 -2.26 -28.31
N THR A 27 15.66 -2.09 -28.86
CA THR A 27 14.75 -1.05 -28.42
C THR A 27 14.54 -1.33 -26.94
N GLY A 28 15.39 -0.73 -26.10
CA GLY A 28 15.05 -0.51 -24.71
C GLY A 28 13.83 0.39 -24.76
N GLU A 29 12.64 -0.21 -24.81
CA GLU A 29 11.45 0.44 -24.30
C GLU A 29 11.83 0.82 -22.88
N GLY A 30 12.12 2.10 -22.67
CA GLY A 30 12.41 2.61 -21.35
C GLY A 30 11.23 2.25 -20.47
N GLU A 31 11.45 1.33 -19.54
CA GLU A 31 10.44 0.94 -18.57
C GLU A 31 9.95 2.23 -17.89
N ALA A 32 8.65 2.50 -18.02
CA ALA A 32 8.08 3.72 -17.47
C ALA A 32 8.45 3.82 -15.98
N PRO A 33 8.83 5.01 -15.48
CA PRO A 33 9.24 5.15 -14.09
C PRO A 33 8.12 4.69 -13.16
N ASP A 34 8.49 3.96 -12.11
CA ASP A 34 7.52 3.41 -11.16
C ASP A 34 6.69 4.53 -10.51
N ALA A 35 5.41 4.24 -10.27
CA ALA A 35 4.46 5.23 -9.79
C ALA A 35 4.87 5.77 -8.42
N MET A 36 4.79 7.09 -8.26
CA MET A 36 5.16 7.77 -7.02
C MET A 36 4.04 7.64 -6.01
N VAL A 37 4.38 7.30 -4.77
CA VAL A 37 3.43 7.15 -3.67
C VAL A 37 3.66 8.25 -2.64
N VAL A 38 2.59 8.94 -2.25
CA VAL A 38 2.60 9.90 -1.14
C VAL A 38 1.62 9.47 -0.07
N PHE A 39 1.87 9.86 1.17
CA PHE A 39 0.99 9.59 2.30
C PHE A 39 0.33 10.88 2.76
N TYR A 40 -0.99 10.84 2.94
CA TYR A 40 -1.78 12.00 3.33
C TYR A 40 -2.63 11.68 4.55
N PHE A 41 -2.40 12.39 5.65
CA PHE A 41 -3.20 12.27 6.87
C PHE A 41 -4.19 13.42 6.96
N THR A 42 -5.47 13.10 7.05
CA THR A 42 -6.58 14.07 6.93
C THR A 42 -7.68 13.81 7.95
N GLY A 43 -8.71 14.65 7.96
CA GLY A 43 -9.94 14.42 8.70
C GLY A 43 -11.16 14.95 7.94
N ILE A 44 -12.26 14.20 7.86
CA ILE A 44 -13.46 14.64 7.13
C ILE A 44 -14.04 15.94 7.74
N SER A 45 -13.93 16.10 9.06
CA SER A 45 -14.39 17.32 9.77
C SER A 45 -13.32 18.41 9.93
N CYS A 46 -12.16 18.26 9.27
CA CYS A 46 -11.06 19.21 9.34
C CYS A 46 -11.25 20.37 8.34
N THR A 47 -11.49 21.58 8.85
CA THR A 47 -11.70 22.79 8.02
C THR A 47 -10.53 23.09 7.08
N HIS A 48 -9.29 22.90 7.53
CA HIS A 48 -8.10 23.13 6.69
C HIS A 48 -7.92 22.05 5.63
N CYS A 49 -8.37 20.82 5.90
CA CYS A 49 -8.30 19.71 4.96
C CYS A 49 -9.30 19.92 3.81
N ALA A 50 -10.44 20.57 4.08
CA ALA A 50 -11.48 20.85 3.09
C ALA A 50 -11.01 21.72 1.91
N GLN A 51 -9.92 22.47 2.07
CA GLN A 51 -9.30 23.25 0.98
C GLN A 51 -8.27 22.45 0.18
N ILE A 52 -7.73 21.39 0.76
CA ILE A 52 -6.67 20.57 0.17
C ILE A 52 -7.27 19.41 -0.60
N ASP A 53 -8.24 18.71 -0.01
CA ASP A 53 -8.78 17.47 -0.57
C ASP A 53 -9.32 17.64 -2.02
N PRO A 54 -10.06 18.71 -2.38
CA PRO A 54 -10.48 18.92 -3.77
C PRO A 54 -9.30 19.09 -4.74
N VAL A 55 -8.22 19.74 -4.29
CA VAL A 55 -7.02 19.97 -5.09
C VAL A 55 -6.21 18.67 -5.23
N LEU A 56 -5.98 17.96 -4.12
CA LEU A 56 -5.21 16.72 -4.07
C LEU A 56 -5.91 15.59 -4.84
N PHE A 57 -7.20 15.39 -4.61
CA PHE A 57 -7.97 14.31 -5.23
C PHE A 57 -8.56 14.69 -6.61
N GLY A 58 -8.49 15.96 -7.00
CA GLY A 58 -8.98 16.45 -8.30
C GLY A 58 -7.86 16.91 -9.22
N GLU A 59 -7.23 18.03 -8.90
CA GLU A 59 -6.24 18.69 -9.76
C GLU A 59 -4.92 17.93 -9.84
N TRP A 60 -4.38 17.50 -8.69
CA TRP A 60 -3.05 16.87 -8.65
C TRP A 60 -3.06 15.48 -9.29
N ARG A 61 -4.12 14.68 -9.09
CA ARG A 61 -4.29 13.40 -9.79
C ARG A 61 -4.30 13.56 -11.32
N LYS A 62 -4.80 14.68 -11.83
CA LYS A 62 -4.77 14.97 -13.28
C LYS A 62 -3.40 15.48 -13.73
N ALA A 63 -2.74 16.30 -12.92
CA ALA A 63 -1.42 16.84 -13.21
C ALA A 63 -0.30 15.78 -13.11
N PHE A 64 -0.52 14.74 -12.30
CA PHE A 64 0.43 13.68 -12.01
C PHE A 64 -0.25 12.30 -12.17
N PRO A 65 -0.38 11.76 -13.40
CA PRO A 65 -1.10 10.50 -13.67
C PRO A 65 -0.45 9.24 -13.03
N ASP A 66 0.80 9.35 -12.59
CA ASP A 66 1.51 8.30 -11.86
C ASP A 66 1.56 8.56 -10.34
N LEU A 67 0.76 9.50 -9.85
CA LEU A 67 0.61 9.77 -8.43
C LEU A 67 -0.37 8.79 -7.79
N VAL A 68 0.12 8.06 -6.79
CA VAL A 68 -0.65 7.26 -5.85
C VAL A 68 -0.71 8.00 -4.52
N ILE A 69 -1.91 8.24 -4.00
CA ILE A 69 -2.12 8.86 -2.69
C ILE A 69 -2.62 7.79 -1.74
N VAL A 70 -1.88 7.51 -0.68
CA VAL A 70 -2.34 6.69 0.45
C VAL A 70 -2.88 7.63 1.51
N GLU A 71 -4.20 7.74 1.56
CA GLU A 71 -4.93 8.55 2.51
C GLU A 71 -5.18 7.79 3.81
N TYR A 72 -4.96 8.49 4.92
CA TYR A 72 -5.25 8.08 6.28
C TYR A 72 -6.16 9.13 6.93
N GLU A 73 -7.47 8.90 6.91
CA GLU A 73 -8.42 9.70 7.67
C GLU A 73 -8.28 9.32 9.15
N ILE A 74 -7.93 10.27 10.04
CA ILE A 74 -7.57 9.95 11.43
C ILE A 74 -8.68 10.22 12.46
N GLN A 75 -9.83 10.78 12.06
CA GLN A 75 -10.91 11.15 12.98
C GLN A 75 -11.99 10.05 13.07
N ALA A 76 -12.37 9.49 11.92
CA ALA A 76 -13.26 8.34 11.80
C ALA A 76 -12.53 7.01 12.03
N HIS A 77 -11.21 6.96 11.81
CA HIS A 77 -10.39 5.76 11.99
C HIS A 77 -9.23 6.01 12.97
N PRO A 78 -9.45 5.86 14.29
CA PRO A 78 -8.41 6.10 15.31
C PRO A 78 -7.14 5.27 15.12
N GLU A 79 -7.24 4.08 14.51
CA GLU A 79 -6.11 3.23 14.14
C GLU A 79 -5.15 3.92 13.15
N ASN A 80 -5.64 4.86 12.34
CA ASN A 80 -4.81 5.64 11.42
C ASN A 80 -3.95 6.67 12.15
N ALA A 81 -4.37 7.15 13.32
CA ALA A 81 -3.54 8.01 14.17
C ALA A 81 -2.31 7.26 14.70
N TYR A 82 -2.41 5.94 14.92
CA TYR A 82 -1.24 5.12 15.25
C TYR A 82 -0.24 5.08 14.08
N VAL A 83 -0.72 4.97 12.84
CA VAL A 83 0.14 5.02 11.65
C VAL A 83 0.87 6.37 11.57
N GLN A 84 0.20 7.48 11.88
CA GLN A 84 0.86 8.79 11.93
C GLN A 84 2.00 8.82 12.97
N ASN A 85 1.81 8.17 14.13
CA ASN A 85 2.88 8.08 15.14
C ASN A 85 4.08 7.29 14.60
N VAL A 86 3.84 6.18 13.89
CA VAL A 86 4.92 5.41 13.23
C VAL A 86 5.68 6.26 12.22
N PHE A 87 4.99 7.11 11.45
CA PHE A 87 5.63 8.05 10.53
C PHE A 87 6.47 9.10 11.28
N ALA A 88 5.94 9.67 12.36
CA ALA A 88 6.67 10.61 13.21
C ALA A 88 7.94 9.99 13.79
N ASP A 89 7.85 8.76 14.29
CA ASP A 89 8.97 8.07 14.92
C ASP A 89 10.02 7.62 13.88
N ARG A 90 9.59 7.21 12.68
CA ARG A 90 10.49 6.70 11.62
C ARG A 90 11.15 7.81 10.80
N TYR A 91 10.39 8.85 10.44
CA TYR A 91 10.82 9.88 9.48
C TYR A 91 10.91 11.27 10.11
N GLY A 92 10.60 11.42 11.40
CA GLY A 92 10.61 12.73 12.07
C GLY A 92 9.48 13.66 11.61
N THR A 93 8.40 13.13 11.03
CA THR A 93 7.28 13.97 10.58
C THR A 93 6.55 14.59 11.77
N PRO A 94 5.99 15.80 11.63
CA PRO A 94 5.09 16.34 12.65
C PRO A 94 3.82 15.49 12.77
N ARG A 95 3.08 15.67 13.88
CA ARG A 95 1.76 15.06 14.10
C ARG A 95 0.67 16.11 13.89
N GLY A 96 -0.48 15.69 13.38
CA GLY A 96 -1.61 16.56 13.05
C GLY A 96 -2.15 16.34 11.65
N SER A 97 -3.28 16.96 11.34
CA SER A 97 -3.89 16.97 10.01
C SER A 97 -4.24 18.41 9.62
N PRO A 98 -4.12 18.78 8.33
CA PRO A 98 -3.65 17.96 7.21
C PRO A 98 -2.11 17.81 7.20
N LEU A 99 -1.62 16.61 6.92
CA LEU A 99 -0.19 16.30 6.78
C LEU A 99 0.06 15.54 5.48
N LEU A 100 0.93 16.06 4.63
CA LEU A 100 1.41 15.38 3.42
C LEU A 100 2.85 14.92 3.63
N VAL A 101 3.15 13.66 3.34
CA VAL A 101 4.50 13.10 3.36
C VAL A 101 4.82 12.61 1.94
N VAL A 102 5.79 13.26 1.28
CA VAL A 102 6.14 12.97 -0.13
C VAL A 102 7.45 12.18 -0.25
N SER A 103 8.28 12.19 0.80
CA SER A 103 9.50 11.37 0.88
C SER A 103 9.92 11.17 2.34
N PRO A 104 10.93 10.33 2.64
CA PRO A 104 11.46 10.17 4.00
C PRO A 104 12.01 11.45 4.63
N TYR A 105 12.28 12.49 3.83
CA TYR A 105 12.91 13.73 4.27
C TYR A 105 12.05 14.97 3.99
N ALA A 106 10.85 14.79 3.44
CA ALA A 106 9.97 15.89 3.05
C ALA A 106 8.54 15.60 3.48
N SER A 107 8.07 16.38 4.46
CA SER A 107 6.70 16.38 4.96
C SER A 107 6.21 17.80 5.22
N PHE A 108 4.93 18.06 4.98
CA PHE A 108 4.31 19.37 5.00
C PHE A 108 3.04 19.33 5.85
N LEU A 109 3.00 20.11 6.94
CA LEU A 109 1.86 20.21 7.84
C LEU A 109 1.10 21.51 7.56
N GLY A 110 -0.21 21.39 7.37
CA GLY A 110 -1.11 22.51 7.18
C GLY A 110 -1.27 22.93 5.71
N GLU A 111 -2.39 23.61 5.45
CA GLU A 111 -2.86 23.99 4.11
C GLU A 111 -1.82 24.75 3.28
N ALA A 112 -1.28 25.86 3.81
CA ALA A 112 -0.33 26.69 3.08
C ALA A 112 0.96 25.93 2.72
N ALA A 113 1.48 25.11 3.63
CA ALA A 113 2.68 24.32 3.39
C ALA A 113 2.44 23.22 2.35
N ILE A 114 1.28 22.57 2.37
CA ILE A 114 0.92 21.50 1.43
C ILE A 114 0.71 22.08 0.02
N LEU A 115 -0.09 23.13 -0.11
CA LEU A 115 -0.42 23.73 -1.41
C LEU A 115 0.76 24.50 -2.04
N GLY A 116 1.70 24.97 -1.22
CA GLY A 116 2.94 25.63 -1.67
C GLY A 116 4.10 24.64 -1.82
N ASP A 117 4.93 24.55 -0.79
CA ASP A 117 6.18 23.78 -0.80
C ASP A 117 5.95 22.27 -1.04
N GLY A 118 4.81 21.74 -0.57
CA GLY A 118 4.41 20.36 -0.81
C GLY A 118 4.19 20.05 -2.29
N TYR A 119 3.49 20.93 -3.01
CA TYR A 119 3.33 20.81 -4.46
C TYR A 119 4.67 20.92 -5.18
N ALA A 120 5.54 21.86 -4.79
CA ALA A 120 6.85 22.04 -5.41
C ALA A 120 7.74 20.80 -5.21
N ALA A 121 7.75 20.22 -4.01
CA ALA A 121 8.49 19.00 -3.71
C ALA A 121 7.95 17.79 -4.47
N LEU A 122 6.61 17.66 -4.56
CA LEU A 122 5.96 16.63 -5.37
C LEU A 122 6.36 16.75 -6.84
N ARG A 123 6.32 17.97 -7.39
CA ARG A 123 6.70 18.24 -8.78
C ARG A 123 8.14 17.87 -9.07
N ALA A 124 9.06 18.22 -8.17
CA ALA A 124 10.47 17.88 -8.31
C ALA A 124 10.70 16.36 -8.36
N LEU A 125 10.04 15.59 -7.49
CA LEU A 125 10.10 14.11 -7.51
C LEU A 125 9.38 13.50 -8.70
N TYR A 126 8.36 14.18 -9.23
CA TYR A 126 7.68 13.76 -10.45
C TYR A 126 8.62 13.90 -11.65
N ASP A 127 9.28 15.05 -11.80
CA ASP A 127 10.18 15.36 -12.91
C ASP A 127 11.53 14.60 -12.82
N ALA A 128 11.93 14.13 -11.62
CA ALA A 128 13.15 13.35 -11.38
C ALA A 128 12.87 12.01 -10.64
N PRO A 129 12.34 10.99 -11.34
CA PRO A 129 11.96 9.72 -10.72
C PRO A 129 13.09 8.97 -10.00
N GLU A 130 14.32 9.15 -10.43
CA GLU A 130 15.52 8.56 -9.83
C GLU A 130 15.79 9.03 -8.39
N LEU A 131 15.18 10.15 -7.99
CA LEU A 131 15.29 10.69 -6.63
C LEU A 131 14.24 10.09 -5.67
N ARG A 132 13.30 9.27 -6.17
CA ARG A 132 12.25 8.67 -5.36
C ARG A 132 12.83 7.59 -4.45
N SER A 133 12.46 7.63 -3.17
CA SER A 133 12.81 6.57 -2.23
C SER A 133 11.96 5.32 -2.49
N PRO A 134 12.51 4.09 -2.40
CA PRO A 134 11.73 2.87 -2.58
C PRO A 134 10.45 2.83 -1.74
N SER A 135 10.49 3.26 -0.47
CA SER A 135 9.32 3.30 0.42
C SER A 135 8.20 4.25 -0.02
N PHE A 136 8.40 5.02 -1.09
CA PHE A 136 7.49 6.00 -1.68
C PHE A 136 7.27 5.69 -3.18
N THR A 137 7.36 4.41 -3.55
CA THR A 137 7.13 3.92 -4.91
C THR A 137 6.23 2.69 -4.92
N LEU A 138 5.37 2.57 -5.93
CA LEU A 138 4.32 1.57 -5.98
C LEU A 138 4.84 0.12 -6.06
N ALA A 139 5.97 -0.12 -6.73
CA ALA A 139 6.56 -1.44 -6.86
C ALA A 139 7.06 -2.00 -5.53
N HIS A 140 7.39 -1.13 -4.56
CA HIS A 140 8.00 -1.51 -3.29
C HIS A 140 7.05 -1.45 -2.10
N ILE A 141 5.82 -0.94 -2.28
CA ILE A 141 4.80 -0.92 -1.23
C ILE A 141 3.88 -2.12 -1.38
N ASP A 142 3.81 -2.94 -0.34
CA ASP A 142 2.78 -3.95 -0.20
C ASP A 142 1.52 -3.33 0.42
N MET A 143 0.51 -3.11 -0.44
CA MET A 143 -0.76 -2.50 -0.01
C MET A 143 -1.53 -3.37 0.97
N ALA A 144 -1.42 -4.68 0.87
CA ALA A 144 -2.09 -5.60 1.79
C ALA A 144 -1.47 -5.52 3.20
N ALA A 145 -0.17 -5.20 3.28
CA ALA A 145 0.57 -5.05 4.53
C ALA A 145 0.46 -3.66 5.18
N LEU A 146 -0.22 -2.68 4.55
CA LEU A 146 -0.46 -1.38 5.19
C LEU A 146 -1.24 -1.54 6.49
N TYR A 147 -0.81 -0.84 7.54
CA TYR A 147 -1.53 -0.78 8.81
C TYR A 147 -2.68 0.23 8.74
N GLY A 148 -3.65 0.04 9.64
CA GLY A 148 -4.84 0.89 9.74
C GLY A 148 -5.87 0.61 8.66
N SER A 149 -6.64 1.65 8.33
CA SER A 149 -7.72 1.66 7.35
C SER A 149 -7.41 2.71 6.27
N PRO A 150 -6.40 2.47 5.41
CA PRO A 150 -6.06 3.40 4.34
C PRO A 150 -7.10 3.39 3.22
N THR A 151 -7.21 4.53 2.56
CA THR A 151 -7.82 4.67 1.23
C THR A 151 -6.74 5.00 0.22
N VAL A 152 -6.56 4.18 -0.82
CA VAL A 152 -5.51 4.35 -1.82
C VAL A 152 -6.11 4.85 -3.11
N TRP A 153 -5.63 5.98 -3.61
CA TRP A 153 -6.15 6.67 -4.78
C TRP A 153 -5.11 6.67 -5.90
N ARG A 154 -5.53 6.38 -7.13
CA ARG A 154 -4.75 6.66 -8.33
C ARG A 154 -5.66 6.80 -9.54
N ASN A 155 -5.43 7.82 -10.37
CA ASN A 155 -6.24 8.10 -11.56
C ASN A 155 -7.72 8.06 -11.21
N ASP A 156 -8.56 7.32 -11.92
CA ASP A 156 -9.99 7.19 -11.62
C ASP A 156 -10.33 5.96 -10.78
N THR A 157 -9.37 5.41 -10.03
CA THR A 157 -9.56 4.24 -9.17
C THR A 157 -9.24 4.56 -7.72
N VAL A 158 -10.05 4.02 -6.81
CA VAL A 158 -9.83 4.10 -5.36
C VAL A 158 -10.01 2.72 -4.73
N LEU A 159 -9.09 2.35 -3.85
CA LEU A 159 -9.13 1.14 -3.03
C LEU A 159 -9.37 1.56 -1.58
N ALA A 160 -10.53 1.23 -1.02
CA ALA A 160 -10.83 1.46 0.39
C ALA A 160 -10.73 0.14 1.15
N ARG A 161 -9.90 0.09 2.18
CA ARG A 161 -9.76 -1.10 3.00
C ARG A 161 -11.00 -1.30 3.88
N THR A 162 -11.51 -2.53 3.94
CA THR A 162 -12.58 -2.92 4.87
C THR A 162 -12.06 -3.79 6.01
N GLU A 163 -11.03 -4.59 5.77
CA GLU A 163 -10.39 -5.47 6.76
C GLU A 163 -8.89 -5.59 6.50
N THR A 164 -8.14 -6.17 7.43
CA THR A 164 -6.70 -6.43 7.24
C THR A 164 -6.44 -7.53 6.20
N GLY A 165 -5.45 -7.33 5.34
CA GLY A 165 -5.01 -8.33 4.36
C GLY A 165 -5.33 -7.96 2.92
N GLY A 166 -5.47 -8.98 2.07
CA GLY A 166 -5.66 -8.87 0.62
C GLY A 166 -4.49 -9.42 -0.19
N ASP A 167 -4.64 -9.46 -1.52
CA ASP A 167 -3.59 -9.84 -2.46
C ASP A 167 -2.85 -8.57 -2.93
N GLY A 168 -1.66 -8.32 -2.36
CA GLY A 168 -0.85 -7.13 -2.67
C GLY A 168 -0.49 -7.00 -4.16
N LEU A 169 -0.30 -8.11 -4.88
CA LEU A 169 -0.02 -8.08 -6.32
C LEU A 169 -1.26 -7.68 -7.11
N LEU A 170 -2.43 -8.19 -6.73
CA LEU A 170 -3.70 -7.81 -7.35
C LEU A 170 -4.01 -6.33 -7.10
N LEU A 171 -3.89 -5.85 -5.86
CA LEU A 171 -4.10 -4.44 -5.50
C LEU A 171 -3.18 -3.51 -6.29
N ARG A 172 -1.90 -3.89 -6.44
CA ARG A 172 -0.96 -3.15 -7.27
C ARG A 172 -1.37 -3.13 -8.75
N ARG A 173 -1.85 -4.25 -9.30
CA ARG A 173 -2.34 -4.31 -10.69
C ARG A 173 -3.57 -3.45 -10.92
N LEU A 174 -4.49 -3.41 -9.96
CA LEU A 174 -5.69 -2.57 -10.01
C LEU A 174 -5.34 -1.08 -10.14
N LEU A 175 -4.23 -0.66 -9.52
CA LEU A 175 -3.75 0.72 -9.64
C LEU A 175 -2.80 0.91 -10.82
N ALA A 176 -2.11 -0.13 -11.30
CA ALA A 176 -1.14 -0.02 -12.40
C ALA A 176 -1.77 -0.04 -13.79
N GLN A 177 -2.90 -0.72 -13.97
CA GLN A 177 -3.49 -0.92 -15.29
C GLN A 177 -4.57 0.12 -15.59
N PRO A 178 -4.68 0.57 -16.86
CA PRO A 178 -5.74 1.51 -17.25
C PRO A 178 -7.13 0.87 -17.26
N ASP A 179 -7.22 -0.46 -17.44
CA ASP A 179 -8.48 -1.19 -17.47
C ASP A 179 -8.71 -1.93 -16.14
N THR A 180 -9.19 -1.17 -15.14
CA THR A 180 -9.55 -1.70 -13.82
C THR A 180 -10.60 -2.80 -13.92
N ALA A 181 -11.60 -2.65 -14.80
CA ALA A 181 -12.70 -3.60 -14.94
C ALA A 181 -12.23 -4.99 -15.36
N ALA A 182 -11.32 -5.07 -16.35
CA ALA A 182 -10.76 -6.34 -16.80
C ALA A 182 -9.89 -7.03 -15.72
N VAL A 183 -9.24 -6.28 -14.84
CA VAL A 183 -8.52 -6.85 -13.69
C VAL A 183 -9.50 -7.42 -12.68
N ILE A 184 -10.55 -6.66 -12.34
CA ILE A 184 -11.60 -7.05 -11.39
C ILE A 184 -12.32 -8.33 -11.86
N SER A 185 -12.76 -8.40 -13.12
CA SER A 185 -13.48 -9.57 -13.65
C SER A 185 -12.64 -10.85 -13.62
N ARG A 186 -11.33 -10.75 -13.82
CA ARG A 186 -10.43 -11.92 -13.77
C ARG A 186 -10.13 -12.38 -12.35
N ALA A 187 -10.11 -11.46 -11.39
CA ALA A 187 -9.85 -11.78 -10.00
C ALA A 187 -11.06 -12.42 -9.30
N GLY A 188 -12.26 -12.17 -9.82
CA GLY A 188 -13.50 -12.48 -9.13
C GLY A 188 -13.85 -11.39 -8.13
N CYS A 189 -15.12 -11.01 -8.10
CA CYS A 189 -15.57 -9.88 -7.31
C CYS A 189 -16.98 -10.09 -6.75
N ILE A 190 -17.25 -9.38 -5.65
CA ILE A 190 -18.57 -9.26 -5.07
C ILE A 190 -19.17 -7.94 -5.55
N PRO A 191 -20.37 -7.92 -6.15
CA PRO A 191 -21.00 -6.67 -6.57
C PRO A 191 -21.29 -5.78 -5.36
N VAL A 192 -20.88 -4.51 -5.44
CA VAL A 192 -21.13 -3.49 -4.42
C VAL A 192 -21.82 -2.30 -5.11
N PRO A 193 -22.87 -1.70 -4.52
CA PRO A 193 -23.47 -0.51 -5.10
C PRO A 193 -22.44 0.63 -5.26
N PRO A 194 -22.41 1.32 -6.40
CA PRO A 194 -21.60 2.52 -6.56
C PRO A 194 -21.95 3.57 -5.51
N ALA A 195 -20.94 4.15 -4.89
CA ALA A 195 -21.09 5.18 -3.87
C ALA A 195 -19.93 6.17 -3.96
N ALA A 196 -20.23 7.45 -3.74
CA ALA A 196 -19.20 8.47 -3.64
C ALA A 196 -18.35 8.25 -2.39
N VAL A 197 -17.05 8.53 -2.48
CA VAL A 197 -16.13 8.47 -1.34
C VAL A 197 -16.10 9.83 -0.65
N PRO A 198 -16.37 9.91 0.66
CA PRO A 198 -16.30 11.17 1.39
C PRO A 198 -14.86 11.66 1.50
N ILE A 199 -14.68 12.96 1.35
CA ILE A 199 -13.41 13.68 1.57
C ILE A 199 -13.71 14.90 2.45
N ALA A 200 -12.70 15.55 3.01
CA ALA A 200 -12.90 16.83 3.66
C ALA A 200 -13.45 17.84 2.65
N GLY A 201 -14.56 18.50 2.98
CA GLY A 201 -15.19 19.48 2.11
C GLY A 201 -16.04 18.93 0.96
N GLY A 202 -16.26 17.61 0.85
CA GLY A 202 -17.13 17.07 -0.19
C GLY A 202 -17.13 15.56 -0.35
N THR A 203 -17.37 15.12 -1.59
CA THR A 203 -17.34 13.70 -1.98
C THR A 203 -16.78 13.56 -3.39
N VAL A 204 -16.13 12.43 -3.67
CA VAL A 204 -15.67 12.06 -5.02
C VAL A 204 -16.58 10.96 -5.57
N PRO A 205 -17.33 11.21 -6.66
CA PRO A 205 -18.25 10.21 -7.20
C PRO A 205 -17.51 9.11 -7.96
N PHE A 206 -18.08 7.90 -7.92
CA PHE A 206 -17.63 6.76 -8.71
C PHE A 206 -18.82 6.02 -9.32
N ASP A 207 -18.71 5.66 -10.60
CA ASP A 207 -19.79 5.00 -11.35
C ASP A 207 -19.87 3.49 -11.06
N GLN A 208 -18.76 2.89 -10.64
CA GLN A 208 -18.63 1.45 -10.42
C GLN A 208 -18.02 1.15 -9.05
N ALA A 209 -18.42 0.01 -8.48
CA ALA A 209 -17.83 -0.51 -7.25
C ALA A 209 -17.88 -2.05 -7.20
N ALA A 210 -16.86 -2.65 -6.58
CA ALA A 210 -16.77 -4.08 -6.38
C ALA A 210 -15.94 -4.41 -5.13
N GLY A 211 -16.33 -5.46 -4.42
CA GLY A 211 -15.56 -6.04 -3.32
C GLY A 211 -14.55 -7.05 -3.85
N ILE A 212 -13.30 -6.93 -3.43
CA ILE A 212 -12.19 -7.85 -3.73
C ILE A 212 -11.46 -8.17 -2.43
N GLY A 213 -11.74 -9.35 -1.87
CA GLY A 213 -11.23 -9.72 -0.55
C GLY A 213 -11.58 -8.67 0.50
N SER A 214 -10.56 -8.18 1.21
CA SER A 214 -10.67 -7.18 2.28
C SER A 214 -10.72 -5.72 1.80
N TRP A 215 -11.10 -5.48 0.55
CA TRP A 215 -11.07 -4.17 -0.10
C TRP A 215 -12.34 -3.91 -0.92
N ILE A 216 -12.78 -2.66 -0.90
CA ILE A 216 -13.74 -2.14 -1.88
C ILE A 216 -12.99 -1.32 -2.91
N VAL A 217 -13.11 -1.72 -4.17
CA VAL A 217 -12.57 -1.00 -5.32
C VAL A 217 -13.69 -0.17 -5.92
N ARG A 218 -13.46 1.11 -6.17
CA ARG A 218 -14.38 1.97 -6.92
C ARG A 218 -13.65 2.63 -8.07
N TRP A 219 -14.30 2.73 -9.22
CA TRP A 219 -13.70 3.31 -10.41
C TRP A 219 -14.76 3.94 -11.33
N ASN A 220 -14.30 4.78 -12.26
CA ASN A 220 -15.11 5.30 -13.35
C ASN A 220 -14.84 4.54 -14.65
N GLY A 221 -15.86 4.41 -15.51
CA GLY A 221 -15.75 3.74 -16.80
C GLY A 221 -16.56 2.45 -16.89
N THR A 222 -16.01 1.45 -17.56
CA THR A 222 -16.74 0.22 -17.88
C THR A 222 -17.02 -0.63 -16.64
N PRO A 223 -18.22 -1.20 -16.51
CA PRO A 223 -18.54 -2.12 -15.42
C PRO A 223 -17.74 -3.42 -15.55
N ALA A 224 -17.35 -3.99 -14.41
CA ALA A 224 -16.73 -5.30 -14.35
C ALA A 224 -17.82 -6.38 -14.33
N ASP A 225 -17.58 -7.50 -15.01
CA ASP A 225 -18.38 -8.70 -14.85
C ASP A 225 -18.04 -9.38 -13.51
N CYS A 226 -18.93 -9.24 -12.52
CA CYS A 226 -18.89 -9.96 -11.24
C CYS A 226 -19.81 -11.17 -11.19
N SER A 227 -20.39 -11.59 -12.32
CA SER A 227 -21.36 -12.70 -12.37
C SER A 227 -20.70 -14.07 -12.25
N GLY A 228 -19.37 -14.14 -12.40
CA GLY A 228 -18.58 -15.36 -12.43
C GLY A 228 -18.31 -16.02 -11.07
N ILE A 229 -18.60 -15.35 -9.94
CA ILE A 229 -18.51 -15.95 -8.61
C ILE A 229 -19.87 -15.84 -7.93
N VAL A 230 -20.74 -16.80 -8.24
CA VAL A 230 -21.75 -17.19 -7.25
C VAL A 230 -20.94 -17.71 -6.05
N PRO A 231 -21.06 -17.13 -4.84
CA PRO A 231 -20.51 -17.80 -3.67
C PRO A 231 -21.09 -19.20 -3.70
N SER A 232 -20.23 -20.19 -3.90
CA SER A 232 -20.64 -21.59 -4.01
C SER A 232 -21.65 -21.85 -2.90
N GLN A 233 -22.89 -22.16 -3.32
CA GLN A 233 -23.96 -22.53 -2.40
C GLN A 233 -23.36 -23.50 -1.38
N PRO A 234 -23.64 -23.32 -0.08
CA PRO A 234 -23.09 -24.20 0.93
C PRO A 234 -23.39 -25.64 0.52
N ASP A 235 -22.33 -26.44 0.44
CA ASP A 235 -22.37 -27.85 0.08
C ASP A 235 -23.51 -28.54 0.85
N PRO A 236 -24.51 -29.12 0.17
CA PRO A 236 -25.64 -29.78 0.85
C PRO A 236 -25.21 -30.99 1.69
N GLY A 237 -23.93 -31.38 1.67
CA GLY A 237 -23.33 -32.41 2.54
C GLY A 237 -22.55 -31.90 3.76
N LEU A 238 -22.36 -30.59 3.94
CA LEU A 238 -21.72 -30.04 5.14
C LEU A 238 -22.79 -29.75 6.23
N PRO A 239 -22.58 -30.16 7.49
CA PRO A 239 -23.48 -29.82 8.57
C PRO A 239 -23.67 -28.29 8.63
N SER A 240 -24.89 -27.88 8.94
CA SER A 240 -25.34 -26.49 9.04
C SER A 240 -24.27 -25.55 9.63
N PRO A 241 -24.26 -24.26 9.24
CA PRO A 241 -23.39 -23.26 9.86
C PRO A 241 -23.43 -23.42 11.37
N LEU A 242 -22.24 -23.49 11.98
CA LEU A 242 -22.11 -23.49 13.44
C LEU A 242 -23.03 -22.43 14.02
N PRO A 243 -23.74 -22.71 15.13
CA PRO A 243 -24.55 -21.72 15.80
C PRO A 243 -23.73 -20.43 15.97
N ALA A 244 -24.39 -19.29 15.77
CA ALA A 244 -23.82 -17.96 16.03
C ALA A 244 -22.93 -18.01 17.28
N PRO A 245 -21.75 -17.38 17.27
CA PRO A 245 -20.74 -17.57 18.30
C PRO A 245 -21.43 -17.49 19.66
N GLU A 246 -21.44 -18.63 20.34
CA GLU A 246 -21.97 -18.73 21.69
C GLU A 246 -21.27 -17.62 22.47
N VAL A 247 -22.06 -16.66 22.96
CA VAL A 247 -21.54 -15.44 23.58
C VAL A 247 -20.55 -15.90 24.63
N VAL A 248 -19.27 -15.69 24.36
CA VAL A 248 -18.20 -16.17 25.24
C VAL A 248 -18.51 -15.57 26.60
N PRO A 249 -18.81 -16.39 27.62
CA PRO A 249 -19.29 -15.85 28.88
C PRO A 249 -18.21 -14.93 29.41
N LEU A 250 -18.62 -13.80 30.00
CA LEU A 250 -17.71 -12.79 30.51
C LEU A 250 -16.61 -13.40 31.40
N ALA A 251 -16.95 -14.47 32.12
CA ALA A 251 -16.01 -15.27 32.89
C ALA A 251 -14.83 -15.82 32.05
N THR A 252 -15.08 -16.33 30.84
CA THR A 252 -14.05 -16.86 29.94
C THR A 252 -13.17 -15.75 29.36
N ILE A 253 -13.74 -14.56 29.10
CA ILE A 253 -12.95 -13.39 28.68
C ILE A 253 -12.05 -12.92 29.84
N VAL A 254 -12.59 -12.87 31.06
CA VAL A 254 -11.84 -12.49 32.26
C VAL A 254 -10.74 -13.50 32.58
N THR A 255 -10.97 -14.80 32.40
CA THR A 255 -9.92 -15.81 32.64
C THR A 255 -8.83 -15.76 31.57
N LEU A 256 -9.18 -15.57 30.30
CA LEU A 256 -8.19 -15.38 29.22
C LEU A 256 -7.35 -14.12 29.46
N ALA A 257 -7.98 -13.00 29.82
CA ALA A 257 -7.28 -11.77 30.15
C ALA A 257 -6.40 -11.89 31.41
N ALA A 258 -6.87 -12.64 32.43
CA ALA A 258 -6.09 -12.89 33.64
C ALA A 258 -4.86 -13.78 33.38
N VAL A 259 -4.96 -14.75 32.45
CA VAL A 259 -3.83 -15.58 32.03
C VAL A 259 -2.82 -14.77 31.21
N ASP A 260 -3.29 -13.90 30.31
CA ASP A 260 -2.41 -13.03 29.49
C ASP A 260 -1.71 -11.95 30.33
N ALA A 261 -2.34 -11.50 31.43
CA ALA A 261 -1.72 -10.60 32.40
C ALA A 261 -0.55 -11.24 33.17
N ILE A 262 -0.42 -12.58 33.17
CA ILE A 262 0.75 -13.28 33.70
C ILE A 262 1.85 -13.28 32.63
N ASN A 263 2.43 -12.10 32.43
CA ASN A 263 3.61 -11.95 31.59
C ASN A 263 4.84 -12.47 32.36
N PRO A 264 5.49 -13.57 31.91
CA PRO A 264 6.63 -14.16 32.62
C PRO A 264 7.80 -13.18 32.79
N CYS A 265 7.95 -12.21 31.88
CA CYS A 265 8.97 -11.17 31.97
C CYS A 265 8.68 -10.19 33.12
N ALA A 266 7.42 -9.80 33.33
CA ALA A 266 7.03 -8.91 34.42
C ALA A 266 7.20 -9.57 35.79
N LEU A 267 6.86 -10.87 35.89
CA LEU A 267 7.02 -11.64 37.12
C LEU A 267 8.50 -11.85 37.48
N ALA A 268 9.37 -12.09 36.48
CA ALA A 268 10.81 -12.20 36.71
C ALA A 268 11.40 -10.90 37.26
N VAL A 269 11.01 -9.74 36.71
CA VAL A 269 11.44 -8.43 37.22
C VAL A 269 10.93 -8.20 38.63
N LEU A 270 9.66 -8.52 38.90
CA LEU A 270 9.08 -8.39 40.24
C LEU A 270 9.82 -9.26 41.27
N VAL A 271 10.14 -10.51 40.93
CA VAL A 271 10.90 -11.41 41.81
C VAL A 271 12.29 -10.85 42.11
N VAL A 272 13.01 -10.35 41.11
CA VAL A 272 14.32 -9.73 41.31
C VAL A 272 14.21 -8.53 42.25
N ILE A 273 13.24 -7.64 42.04
CA ILE A 273 13.02 -6.48 42.91
C ILE A 273 12.68 -6.91 44.33
N LEU A 274 11.77 -7.88 44.52
CA LEU A 274 11.39 -8.36 45.85
C LEU A 274 12.56 -9.02 46.57
N THR A 275 13.36 -9.85 45.89
CA THR A 275 14.58 -10.42 46.49
C THR A 275 15.59 -9.33 46.87
N ALA A 276 15.74 -8.28 46.06
CA ALA A 276 16.61 -7.17 46.38
C ALA A 276 16.12 -6.36 47.59
N VAL A 277 14.79 -6.17 47.72
CA VAL A 277 14.18 -5.51 48.88
C VAL A 277 14.36 -6.34 50.15
N VAL A 278 14.03 -7.64 50.11
CA VAL A 278 14.20 -8.54 51.26
C VAL A 278 15.66 -8.65 51.69
N ALA A 279 16.59 -8.71 50.74
CA ALA A 279 18.02 -8.73 51.06
C ALA A 279 18.53 -7.42 51.67
N ARG A 280 17.91 -6.28 51.33
CA ARG A 280 18.32 -4.95 51.81
C ARG A 280 17.69 -4.56 53.14
N TYR A 281 16.56 -5.18 53.50
CA TYR A 281 15.84 -4.93 54.75
C TYR A 281 15.56 -6.26 55.47
N PRO A 282 16.59 -6.90 56.05
CA PRO A 282 16.41 -8.20 56.69
C PRO A 282 15.63 -8.19 58.01
N ASP A 283 15.32 -7.02 58.60
CA ASP A 283 14.42 -6.83 59.76
C ASP A 283 13.88 -5.39 59.81
#